data_AF-A0A4S3K692-F1
#
_entry.id   AF-A0A4S3K692-F1
#
_cell.length_a   1.000
_cell.length_b   1.000
_cell.length_c   1.000
_cell.angle_alpha   90.00
_cell.angle_beta   90.00
_cell.angle_gamma   90.00
#
_symmetry.space_group_name_H-M   'P 1'
#
loop_
_entity.id
_entity.type
_entity.pdbx_description
1 polymer ?
#
loop_
_entity_poly.entity_id
_entity_poly.type
_entity_poly.pdbx_seq_one_letter_code
_entity_poly.pdbx_strand_id
1 'polypeptide(L)'
;MITDVDIKNTVLELFARRGLAQGDVMWLSRLEKFWADTRLRRSDLVTAIAMLCSEHMLVIDEQDGETCLSLSPEGESRAAEILATGVDYWGRYLREELLPGVRTTQQAPGADGGGRRQYEAEAQPEMPWTKD
;
A
#
# COMPACT_ATOMS: atom_id res chain seq x y z
N MET A 1 12.77 -4.19 -8.90
CA MET A 1 12.84 -5.38 -8.02
C MET A 1 12.71 -4.85 -6.61
N ILE A 2 11.69 -5.32 -5.91
CA ILE A 2 11.46 -4.93 -4.52
C ILE A 2 12.51 -5.61 -3.65
N THR A 3 13.11 -4.82 -2.75
CA THR A 3 14.09 -5.30 -1.78
C THR A 3 13.42 -5.59 -0.43
N ASP A 4 14.10 -6.34 0.44
CA ASP A 4 13.63 -6.56 1.82
C ASP A 4 13.43 -5.24 2.59
N VAL A 5 14.25 -4.23 2.29
CA VAL A 5 14.10 -2.87 2.83
C VAL A 5 12.83 -2.19 2.33
N ASP A 6 12.47 -2.36 1.06
CA ASP A 6 11.23 -1.82 0.50
C ASP A 6 10.01 -2.49 1.17
N ILE A 7 10.05 -3.80 1.42
CA ILE A 7 8.98 -4.53 2.10
C ILE A 7 8.83 -4.04 3.55
N LYS A 8 9.95 -3.89 4.28
CA LYS A 8 9.97 -3.33 5.63
C LYS A 8 9.36 -1.93 5.68
N ASN A 9 9.82 -1.04 4.80
CA ASN A 9 9.34 0.34 4.74
C ASN A 9 7.87 0.40 4.33
N THR A 10 7.41 -0.52 3.47
CA THR A 10 5.99 -0.65 3.12
C THR A 10 5.13 -0.96 4.35
N VAL A 11 5.57 -1.89 5.22
CA VAL A 11 4.82 -2.23 6.45
C VAL A 11 4.80 -1.06 7.44
N LEU A 12 5.94 -0.38 7.65
CA LEU A 12 6.00 0.81 8.50
C LEU A 12 5.14 1.95 7.97
N GLU A 13 5.16 2.20 6.66
CA GLU A 13 4.30 3.18 6.01
C GLU A 13 2.82 2.87 6.23
N LEU A 14 2.43 1.60 6.11
CA LEU A 14 1.06 1.15 6.33
C LEU A 14 0.62 1.34 7.79
N PHE A 15 1.49 1.07 8.77
CA PHE A 15 1.22 1.36 10.18
C PHE A 15 1.07 2.86 10.44
N ALA A 16 1.98 3.67 9.89
CA ALA A 16 1.95 5.11 10.04
C ALA A 16 0.68 5.74 9.45
N ARG A 17 0.30 5.35 8.22
CA ARG A 17 -0.90 5.85 7.53
C ARG A 17 -2.20 5.46 8.25
N ARG A 18 -2.19 4.42 9.07
CA ARG A 18 -3.34 3.99 9.89
C ARG A 18 -3.33 4.57 11.31
N GLY A 19 -2.36 5.41 11.62
CA GLY A 19 -2.28 6.10 12.89
C GLY A 19 -1.89 5.19 14.05
N LEU A 20 -1.07 4.16 13.81
CA LEU A 20 -0.42 3.44 14.90
C LEU A 20 0.68 4.34 15.48
N ALA A 21 0.45 4.96 16.63
CA ALA A 21 1.44 5.75 17.34
C ALA A 21 2.22 4.89 18.35
N GLN A 22 3.27 5.45 18.96
CA GLN A 22 3.95 4.79 20.07
C GLN A 22 2.97 4.48 21.21
N GLY A 23 3.00 3.23 21.69
CA GLY A 23 2.12 2.76 22.76
C GLY A 23 0.75 2.30 22.28
N ASP A 24 0.40 2.52 21.01
CA ASP A 24 -0.77 1.89 20.42
C ASP A 24 -0.51 0.41 20.16
N VAL A 25 -1.58 -0.37 20.34
CA VAL A 25 -1.55 -1.82 20.23
C VAL A 25 -2.38 -2.27 19.04
N MET A 26 -1.76 -2.98 18.12
CA MET A 26 -2.40 -3.65 17.00
C MET A 26 -2.55 -5.14 17.29
N TRP A 27 -3.76 -5.57 17.62
CA TRP A 27 -4.12 -6.97 17.75
C TRP A 27 -3.92 -7.74 16.44
N LEU A 28 -3.41 -8.97 16.52
CA LEU A 28 -3.15 -9.79 15.32
C LEU A 28 -4.43 -10.07 14.52
N SER A 29 -5.58 -10.21 15.20
CA SER A 29 -6.91 -10.36 14.59
C SER A 29 -7.32 -9.13 13.77
N ARG A 30 -6.91 -7.93 14.19
CA ARG A 30 -7.12 -6.67 13.46
C ARG A 30 -6.10 -6.49 12.34
N LEU A 31 -4.86 -6.90 12.58
CA LEU A 31 -3.81 -6.93 11.55
C LEU A 31 -4.27 -7.78 10.36
N GLU A 32 -4.81 -8.98 10.59
CA GLU A 32 -5.27 -9.88 9.52
C GLU A 32 -6.34 -9.24 8.64
N LYS A 33 -7.36 -8.61 9.24
CA LYS A 33 -8.40 -7.88 8.50
C LYS A 33 -7.82 -6.72 7.71
N PHE A 34 -6.96 -5.93 8.34
CA PHE A 34 -6.32 -4.81 7.67
C PHE A 34 -5.45 -5.29 6.49
N TRP A 35 -4.75 -6.40 6.65
CA TRP A 35 -3.89 -6.95 5.61
C TRP A 35 -4.63 -7.58 4.44
N ALA A 36 -5.83 -8.11 4.67
CA ALA A 36 -6.72 -8.51 3.59
C ALA A 36 -7.01 -7.34 2.62
N ASP A 37 -7.07 -6.10 3.15
CA ASP A 37 -7.31 -4.91 2.34
C ASP A 37 -6.05 -4.42 1.59
N THR A 38 -4.85 -4.70 2.13
CA THR A 38 -3.60 -4.24 1.50
C THR A 38 -3.17 -5.14 0.34
N ARG A 39 -3.64 -6.38 0.23
CA ARG A 39 -3.13 -7.37 -0.76
C ARG A 39 -1.63 -7.66 -0.65
N LEU A 40 -0.95 -7.26 0.43
CA LEU A 40 0.43 -7.66 0.70
C LEU A 40 0.50 -9.20 0.78
N ARG A 41 1.50 -9.83 0.17
CA ARG A 41 1.65 -11.29 0.29
C ARG A 41 1.89 -11.66 1.76
N ARG A 42 1.28 -12.75 2.21
CA ARG A 42 1.42 -13.23 3.59
C ARG A 42 2.89 -13.52 3.94
N SER A 43 3.67 -14.08 3.01
CA SER A 43 5.11 -14.30 3.18
C SER A 43 5.84 -13.01 3.50
N ASP A 44 5.57 -11.95 2.74
CA ASP A 44 6.29 -10.68 2.81
C ASP A 44 5.93 -9.93 4.09
N LEU A 45 4.68 -10.05 4.55
CA LEU A 45 4.26 -9.57 5.86
C LEU A 45 5.06 -10.25 6.98
N VAL A 46 5.10 -11.58 6.99
CA VAL A 46 5.78 -12.34 8.04
C VAL A 46 7.26 -12.00 8.04
N THR A 47 7.88 -11.91 6.85
CA THR A 47 9.27 -11.50 6.69
C THR A 47 9.50 -10.07 7.22
N ALA A 48 8.64 -9.10 6.86
CA ALA A 48 8.74 -7.73 7.38
C ALA A 48 8.61 -7.66 8.90
N ILE A 49 7.62 -8.34 9.49
CA ILE A 49 7.44 -8.37 10.94
C ILE A 49 8.67 -8.97 11.61
N ALA A 50 9.19 -10.09 11.11
CA ALA A 50 10.39 -10.72 11.65
C ALA A 50 11.61 -9.78 11.59
N MET A 51 11.81 -9.08 10.46
CA MET A 51 12.89 -8.10 10.31
C MET A 51 12.72 -6.91 11.28
N LEU A 52 11.52 -6.32 11.35
CA LEU A 52 11.23 -5.21 12.25
C LEU A 52 11.42 -5.58 13.72
N CYS A 53 11.06 -6.80 14.11
CA CYS A 53 11.31 -7.29 15.46
C CYS A 53 12.81 -7.50 15.73
N SER A 54 13.55 -8.04 14.75
CA SER A 54 15.01 -8.24 14.89
C SER A 54 15.78 -6.92 14.99
N GLU A 55 15.24 -5.86 14.40
CA GLU A 55 15.78 -4.49 14.46
C GLU A 55 15.20 -3.68 15.63
N HIS A 56 14.45 -4.30 16.56
CA HIS A 56 13.83 -3.63 17.70
C HIS A 56 12.85 -2.49 17.35
N MET A 57 12.33 -2.45 16.12
CA MET A 57 11.36 -1.46 15.65
C MET A 57 9.91 -1.87 15.94
N LEU A 58 9.66 -3.16 16.11
CA LEU A 58 8.35 -3.72 16.43
C LEU A 58 8.45 -4.66 17.62
N VAL A 59 7.54 -4.50 18.58
CA VAL A 59 7.41 -5.36 19.75
C VAL A 59 6.21 -6.28 19.56
N ILE A 60 6.40 -7.57 19.85
CA ILE A 60 5.32 -8.55 19.93
C ILE A 60 5.10 -8.82 21.41
N ASP A 61 3.85 -8.69 21.86
CA ASP A 61 3.46 -8.90 23.25
C ASP A 61 2.18 -9.75 23.32
N GLU A 62 1.86 -10.23 24.52
CA GLU A 62 0.61 -10.91 24.82
C GLU A 62 -0.17 -10.13 25.88
N GLN A 63 -1.36 -9.67 25.51
CA GLN A 63 -2.24 -8.91 26.39
C GLN A 63 -3.63 -9.55 26.35
N ASP A 64 -4.23 -9.77 27.52
CA ASP A 64 -5.55 -10.43 27.64
C ASP A 64 -5.67 -11.79 26.93
N GLY A 65 -4.54 -12.51 26.79
CA GLY A 65 -4.48 -13.80 26.09
C GLY A 65 -4.50 -13.70 24.56
N GLU A 66 -4.37 -12.49 24.00
CA GLU A 66 -4.24 -12.25 22.57
C GLU A 66 -2.85 -11.68 22.23
N THR A 67 -2.31 -12.13 21.09
CA THR A 67 -1.04 -11.59 20.58
C THR A 67 -1.27 -10.23 19.93
N CYS A 68 -0.42 -9.27 20.29
CA CYS A 68 -0.49 -7.93 19.77
C CYS A 68 0.89 -7.40 19.34
N LEU A 69 0.85 -6.38 18.47
CA LEU A 69 2.01 -5.72 17.90
C LEU A 69 1.98 -4.24 18.30
N SER A 70 3.12 -3.69 18.69
CA SER A 70 3.27 -2.25 18.93
C SER A 70 4.57 -1.74 18.35
N LEU A 71 4.58 -0.47 17.94
CA LEU A 71 5.80 0.19 17.50
C LEU A 71 6.64 0.56 18.73
N SER A 72 7.94 0.29 18.64
CA SER A 72 8.90 0.90 19.57
C SER A 72 9.10 2.39 19.23
N PRO A 73 9.72 3.19 20.11
CA PRO A 73 10.06 4.59 19.79
C PRO A 73 10.88 4.71 18.50
N GLU A 74 11.78 3.76 18.25
CA GLU A 74 12.59 3.72 17.03
C GLU A 74 11.75 3.38 15.80
N GLY A 75 10.84 2.41 15.91
CA GLY A 75 9.91 2.06 14.84
C GLY A 75 8.97 3.20 14.47
N GLU A 76 8.48 3.95 15.46
CA GLU A 76 7.66 5.15 15.22
C GLU A 76 8.47 6.25 14.53
N SER A 77 9.67 6.58 15.03
CA SER A 77 10.54 7.58 14.39
C SER A 77 10.80 7.21 12.94
N ARG A 78 11.08 5.93 12.67
CA ARG A 78 11.33 5.44 11.31
C ARG A 78 10.09 5.51 10.42
N ALA A 79 8.92 5.18 10.95
CA ALA A 79 7.65 5.30 10.27
C ALA A 79 7.34 6.78 9.92
N ALA A 80 7.60 7.71 10.83
CA ALA A 80 7.46 9.14 10.60
C ALA A 80 8.44 9.66 9.55
N GLU A 81 9.71 9.23 9.58
CA GLU A 81 10.70 9.54 8.54
C GLU A 81 10.23 9.08 7.18
N ILE A 82 9.73 7.85 7.06
CA ILE A 82 9.20 7.30 5.80
C ILE A 82 8.10 8.21 5.24
N LEU A 83 7.12 8.60 6.06
CA LEU A 83 6.08 9.54 5.63
C LEU A 83 6.65 10.90 5.20
N ALA A 84 7.64 11.41 5.92
CA ALA A 84 8.29 12.69 5.62
C ALA A 84 9.09 12.68 4.31
N THR A 85 9.63 11.53 3.90
CA THR A 85 10.33 11.40 2.61
C THR A 85 9.41 11.59 1.39
N GLY A 86 8.10 11.40 1.56
CA GLY A 86 7.13 11.43 0.46
C GLY A 86 7.26 10.25 -0.51
N VAL A 87 8.10 9.25 -0.20
CA VAL A 87 8.24 8.03 -0.99
C VAL A 87 7.05 7.11 -0.68
N ASP A 88 6.28 6.80 -1.73
CA ASP A 88 5.14 5.87 -1.67
C ASP A 88 5.62 4.42 -1.86
N TYR A 89 6.16 3.82 -0.78
CA TYR A 89 6.68 2.46 -0.79
C TYR A 89 5.58 1.44 -1.10
N TRP A 90 4.38 1.64 -0.52
CA TRP A 90 3.21 0.81 -0.83
C TRP A 90 2.85 0.84 -2.31
N GLY A 91 2.69 2.02 -2.91
CA GLY A 91 2.37 2.10 -4.34
C GLY A 91 3.46 1.52 -5.22
N ARG A 92 4.73 1.63 -4.82
CA ARG A 92 5.84 0.98 -5.52
C ARG A 92 5.76 -0.54 -5.44
N TYR A 93 5.53 -1.11 -4.25
CA TYR A 93 5.33 -2.55 -4.04
C TYR A 93 4.17 -3.07 -4.90
N LEU A 94 3.03 -2.37 -4.88
CA LEU A 94 1.84 -2.73 -5.66
C LEU A 94 2.16 -2.82 -7.17
N ARG A 95 2.92 -1.87 -7.72
CA ARG A 95 3.28 -1.83 -9.15
C ARG A 95 4.33 -2.86 -9.54
N GLU A 96 5.36 -3.03 -8.72
CA GLU A 96 6.51 -3.87 -9.07
C GLU A 96 6.27 -5.36 -8.78
N GLU A 97 5.54 -5.72 -7.71
CA GLU A 97 5.37 -7.11 -7.27
C GLU A 97 3.98 -7.70 -7.50
N LEU A 98 2.92 -6.91 -7.27
CA LEU A 98 1.55 -7.41 -7.38
C LEU A 98 0.96 -7.22 -8.77
N LEU A 99 1.34 -6.16 -9.47
CA LEU A 99 0.83 -5.83 -10.79
C LEU A 99 1.97 -5.58 -11.81
N PRO A 100 2.94 -6.51 -11.94
CA PRO A 100 4.04 -6.31 -12.87
C PRO A 100 3.49 -6.17 -14.30
N GLY A 101 3.71 -5.00 -14.91
CA GLY A 101 3.26 -4.69 -16.27
C GLY A 101 1.98 -3.84 -16.35
N VAL A 102 1.28 -3.57 -15.25
CA VAL A 102 0.20 -2.57 -15.23
C VAL A 102 0.84 -1.18 -15.11
N ARG A 103 0.99 -0.50 -16.25
CA ARG A 103 1.35 0.93 -16.26
C ARG A 103 0.19 1.71 -15.65
N THR A 104 0.26 1.99 -14.36
CA THR A 104 -0.58 3.01 -13.75
C THR A 104 -0.08 4.34 -14.28
N THR A 105 -0.87 4.99 -15.13
CA THR A 105 -0.72 6.42 -15.43
C THR A 105 -0.82 7.17 -14.12
N GLN A 106 0.33 7.43 -13.50
CA GLN A 106 0.44 8.35 -12.39
C GLN A 106 0.18 9.74 -12.98
N GLN A 107 -1.09 10.14 -13.04
CA GLN A 107 -1.42 11.55 -13.17
C GLN A 107 -0.93 12.20 -11.88
N ALA A 108 0.21 12.88 -11.98
CA ALA A 108 0.62 13.84 -10.98
C ALA A 108 -0.53 14.84 -10.78
N PRO A 109 -0.99 15.10 -9.55
CA PRO A 109 -1.94 16.17 -9.32
C PRO A 109 -1.18 17.50 -9.48
N GLY A 110 -1.54 18.27 -10.51
CA GLY A 110 -1.07 19.65 -10.68
C GLY A 110 -0.12 19.88 -11.86
N ALA A 111 -0.62 19.72 -13.08
CA ALA A 111 -0.15 20.52 -14.20
C ALA A 111 -1.39 20.89 -15.04
N ASP A 112 -1.88 22.11 -14.80
CA ASP A 112 -2.88 22.76 -15.64
C ASP A 112 -2.48 22.69 -17.12
N GLY A 113 -3.46 22.38 -17.97
CA GLY A 113 -3.43 22.79 -19.38
C GLY A 113 -3.45 21.67 -20.41
N GLY A 114 -4.66 21.34 -20.87
CA GLY A 114 -4.94 21.12 -22.30
C GLY A 114 -4.61 19.73 -22.88
N GLY A 115 -5.65 18.95 -23.14
CA GLY A 115 -5.51 17.74 -23.95
C GLY A 115 -6.83 17.00 -24.15
N ARG A 116 -7.76 17.63 -24.90
CA ARG A 116 -9.00 17.02 -25.39
C ARG A 116 -8.72 15.63 -25.97
N ARG A 117 -9.35 14.58 -25.44
CA ARG A 117 -9.59 13.34 -26.20
C ARG A 117 -11.09 13.18 -26.37
N GLN A 118 -11.55 13.47 -27.57
CA GLN A 118 -12.88 13.11 -28.06
C GLN A 118 -12.98 11.59 -28.00
N TYR A 119 -13.95 11.09 -27.25
CA TYR A 119 -14.52 9.77 -27.45
C TYR A 119 -15.92 10.00 -27.98
N GLU A 120 -16.04 10.15 -29.30
CA GLU A 120 -17.34 10.06 -29.95
C GLU A 120 -17.56 8.58 -30.25
N ALA A 121 -18.09 7.88 -29.24
CA ALA A 121 -18.75 6.62 -29.42
C ALA A 121 -20.20 6.94 -29.81
N GLU A 122 -20.52 6.88 -31.09
CA GLU A 122 -21.91 6.73 -31.51
C GLU A 122 -22.08 5.47 -32.33
N ALA A 123 -22.94 4.63 -31.77
CA ALA A 123 -23.41 3.37 -32.28
C ALA A 123 -23.92 3.48 -33.71
N GLN A 124 -23.57 2.52 -34.55
CA GLN A 124 -24.41 2.18 -35.69
C GLN A 124 -25.77 1.69 -35.16
N PRO A 125 -26.87 2.14 -35.79
CA PRO A 125 -27.77 1.14 -36.32
C PRO A 125 -28.29 1.46 -37.73
N GLU A 126 -28.21 0.41 -38.57
CA GLU A 126 -29.21 -0.05 -39.53
C GLU A 126 -29.49 0.75 -40.83
N MET A 127 -29.43 -0.01 -41.93
CA MET A 127 -29.86 0.37 -43.27
C MET A 127 -31.36 0.67 -43.32
N PRO A 128 -31.81 1.37 -44.38
CA PRO A 128 -32.65 0.63 -45.32
C PRO A 128 -32.29 0.87 -46.78
N TRP A 129 -32.39 -0.22 -47.55
CA TRP A 129 -32.52 -0.20 -48.99
C TRP A 129 -33.76 0.58 -49.41
N THR A 130 -33.64 1.46 -50.42
CA THR A 130 -34.69 1.64 -51.43
C THR A 130 -34.09 2.15 -52.73
N LYS A 131 -34.39 1.41 -53.80
CA LYS A 131 -34.35 1.85 -55.20
C LYS A 131 -35.45 2.90 -55.42
N ASP A 132 -35.16 3.91 -56.22
CA ASP A 132 -35.90 4.24 -57.45
C ASP A 132 -35.00 5.08 -58.37
#